data_AF-A0A8T4SL55-F1
#
_entry.id   AF-A0A8T4SL55-F1
#
_cell.length_a   1.000
_cell.length_b   1.000
_cell.length_c   1.000
_cell.angle_alpha   90.00
_cell.angle_beta   90.00
_cell.angle_gamma   90.00
#
_symmetry.space_group_name_H-M   'P 1'
#
loop_
_entity.id
_entity.type
_entity.pdbx_description
1 polymer ?
#
loop_
_entity_poly.entity_id
_entity_poly.type
_entity_poly.pdbx_seq_one_letter_code
_entity_poly.pdbx_strand_id
1 'polypeptide(L)'
;MIIYNPHNVKIIEERIKQAQALLDEIPVKYCFITGSFMYKETYNDIDVFAITRSKKEIEVDNKKAKVMVIDFNDLYSLFYHSIAKSCVAKNILPLKPLKVTISDYWQVVNEAVPTLFNQKNKYHKDVRFLILYTEYFRTGEILDTFQLDKKINSFRTYKDILGYIKEIVPSVITNQRKKSYIKRFFYTQAGYYKNIRHYSAQQFLYDITHSITRGLADG
;
A
#
# COMPACT_ATOMS: atom_id res chain seq x y z
N MET A 1 -21.79 -5.73 -14.29
CA MET A 1 -21.20 -4.96 -13.19
C MET A 1 -21.11 -5.85 -11.96
N ILE A 2 -20.00 -5.83 -11.24
CA ILE A 2 -19.76 -6.63 -10.03
C ILE A 2 -19.35 -5.69 -8.90
N ILE A 3 -19.91 -5.89 -7.72
CA ILE A 3 -19.57 -5.13 -6.52
C ILE A 3 -18.81 -6.07 -5.59
N TYR A 4 -17.55 -5.72 -5.31
CA TYR A 4 -16.75 -6.36 -4.29
C TYR A 4 -16.85 -5.52 -3.02
N ASN A 5 -17.40 -6.09 -1.95
CA ASN A 5 -17.54 -5.42 -0.65
C ASN A 5 -17.56 -6.44 0.51
N PRO A 6 -16.46 -7.18 0.73
CA PRO A 6 -16.41 -8.29 1.70
C PRO A 6 -16.60 -7.85 3.16
N HIS A 7 -16.45 -6.56 3.44
CA HIS A 7 -16.56 -5.99 4.79
C HIS A 7 -17.82 -5.13 4.98
N ASN A 8 -18.77 -5.18 4.04
CA ASN A 8 -20.00 -4.38 4.05
C ASN A 8 -19.72 -2.89 4.36
N VAL A 9 -18.63 -2.36 3.80
CA VAL A 9 -18.30 -0.94 3.89
C VAL A 9 -19.44 -0.15 3.30
N LYS A 10 -19.82 0.96 3.94
CA LYS A 10 -20.86 1.86 3.44
C LYS A 10 -20.37 2.49 2.12
N ILE A 11 -20.75 1.90 1.00
CA ILE A 11 -20.59 2.47 -0.33
C ILE A 11 -21.80 3.37 -0.58
N ILE A 12 -21.56 4.59 -1.04
CA ILE A 12 -22.63 5.55 -1.38
C ILE A 12 -23.35 5.05 -2.64
N GLU A 13 -24.65 4.83 -2.58
CA GLU A 13 -25.41 4.19 -3.65
C GLU A 13 -25.37 4.98 -4.96
N GLU A 14 -25.43 6.31 -4.89
CA GLU A 14 -25.32 7.19 -6.06
C GLU A 14 -23.96 7.03 -6.75
N ARG A 15 -22.90 6.75 -5.98
CA ARG A 15 -21.54 6.53 -6.51
C ARG A 15 -21.43 5.21 -7.26
N ILE A 16 -22.23 4.19 -6.90
CA ILE A 16 -22.28 2.92 -7.65
C ILE A 16 -22.82 3.17 -9.06
N LYS A 17 -23.91 3.95 -9.19
CA LYS A 17 -24.49 4.29 -10.50
C LYS A 17 -23.51 5.12 -11.35
N GLN A 18 -22.85 6.10 -10.75
CA GLN A 18 -21.80 6.89 -11.41
C GLN A 18 -20.62 6.02 -11.86
N ALA A 19 -20.16 5.11 -10.99
CA ALA A 19 -19.09 4.18 -11.30
C ALA A 19 -19.47 3.25 -12.47
N GLN A 20 -20.71 2.75 -12.49
CA GLN A 20 -21.19 1.90 -13.57
C GLN A 20 -21.17 2.60 -14.92
N ALA A 21 -21.75 3.81 -15.01
CA ALA A 21 -21.74 4.59 -16.25
C ALA A 21 -20.32 4.85 -16.75
N LEU A 22 -19.42 5.27 -15.85
CA LEU A 22 -18.03 5.56 -16.19
C LEU A 22 -17.24 4.32 -16.65
N LEU A 23 -17.47 3.17 -16.01
CA LEU A 23 -16.81 1.92 -16.38
C LEU A 23 -17.27 1.40 -17.74
N ASP A 24 -18.52 1.65 -18.12
CA ASP A 24 -19.06 1.24 -19.40
C ASP A 24 -18.39 1.98 -20.57
N GLU A 25 -18.04 3.26 -20.39
CA GLU A 25 -17.29 4.09 -21.36
C GLU A 25 -15.87 3.60 -21.63
N ILE A 26 -15.25 2.89 -20.68
CA ILE A 26 -13.84 2.49 -20.79
C ILE A 26 -13.67 1.26 -21.70
N PRO A 27 -12.86 1.33 -22.78
CA PRO A 27 -12.70 0.24 -23.75
C PRO A 27 -11.75 -0.87 -23.28
N VAL A 28 -11.73 -1.15 -21.97
CA VAL A 28 -10.91 -2.20 -21.35
C VAL A 28 -11.82 -3.22 -20.69
N LYS A 29 -11.53 -4.51 -20.91
CA LYS A 29 -12.32 -5.62 -20.36
C LYS A 29 -12.35 -5.63 -18.83
N TYR A 30 -11.21 -5.35 -18.21
CA TYR A 30 -11.02 -5.38 -16.77
C TYR A 30 -10.71 -3.97 -16.27
N CYS A 31 -11.72 -3.29 -15.75
CA CYS A 31 -11.55 -2.02 -15.06
C CYS A 31 -12.47 -1.94 -13.84
N PHE A 32 -12.06 -1.15 -12.85
CA PHE A 32 -12.78 -0.99 -11.60
C PHE A 32 -12.49 0.37 -10.97
N ILE A 33 -13.38 0.79 -10.08
CA ILE A 33 -13.28 2.02 -9.29
C ILE A 33 -13.29 1.65 -7.81
N THR A 34 -12.40 2.26 -7.04
CA THR A 34 -12.22 2.02 -5.61
C THR A 34 -11.79 3.31 -4.90
N GLY A 35 -11.48 3.22 -3.60
CA GLY A 35 -10.92 4.32 -2.83
C GLY A 35 -11.97 5.26 -2.27
N SER A 36 -11.51 6.44 -1.82
CA SER A 36 -12.30 7.40 -1.07
C SER A 36 -13.58 7.83 -1.78
N PHE A 37 -13.58 7.87 -3.11
CA PHE A 37 -14.77 8.20 -3.91
C PHE A 37 -16.00 7.34 -3.56
N MET A 38 -15.76 6.06 -3.23
CA MET A 38 -16.85 5.12 -2.95
C MET A 38 -17.54 5.38 -1.61
N TYR A 39 -16.87 6.00 -0.63
CA TYR A 39 -17.34 6.05 0.76
C TYR A 39 -17.20 7.41 1.46
N LYS A 40 -16.46 8.38 0.91
CA LYS A 40 -16.34 9.75 1.45
C LYS A 40 -17.23 10.70 0.65
N GLU A 41 -18.24 11.26 1.30
CA GLU A 41 -19.17 12.21 0.67
C GLU A 41 -18.47 13.45 0.12
N THR A 42 -17.42 13.93 0.79
CA THR A 42 -16.66 15.13 0.41
C THR A 42 -15.64 14.89 -0.71
N TYR A 43 -15.33 13.64 -1.06
CA TYR A 43 -14.32 13.31 -2.06
C TYR A 43 -14.98 13.04 -3.43
N ASN A 44 -14.51 13.74 -4.45
CA ASN A 44 -15.15 13.74 -5.77
C ASN A 44 -14.26 13.28 -6.92
N ASP A 45 -12.94 13.18 -6.71
CA ASP A 45 -12.03 12.66 -7.72
C ASP A 45 -12.23 11.14 -7.84
N ILE A 46 -12.15 10.62 -9.07
CA ILE A 46 -12.44 9.22 -9.37
C ILE A 46 -11.18 8.56 -9.88
N ASP A 47 -10.61 7.69 -9.05
CA ASP A 47 -9.50 6.82 -9.45
C ASP A 47 -10.07 5.58 -10.14
N VAL A 48 -9.86 5.48 -11.45
CA VAL A 48 -10.24 4.31 -12.25
C VAL A 48 -9.01 3.46 -12.51
N PHE A 49 -9.08 2.17 -12.23
CA PHE A 49 -8.00 1.23 -12.48
C PHE A 49 -8.33 0.35 -13.67
N ALA A 50 -7.50 0.41 -14.72
CA ALA A 50 -7.63 -0.39 -15.93
C ALA A 50 -6.52 -1.44 -15.98
N ILE A 51 -6.89 -2.72 -16.02
CA ILE A 51 -5.94 -3.83 -16.09
C ILE A 51 -5.73 -4.19 -17.55
N THR A 52 -4.52 -3.94 -18.04
CA THR A 52 -4.17 -4.18 -19.45
C THR A 52 -2.68 -4.47 -19.60
N ARG A 53 -2.31 -5.15 -20.68
CA ARG A 53 -0.89 -5.28 -21.11
C ARG A 53 -0.46 -4.10 -21.98
N SER A 54 -1.43 -3.33 -22.48
CA SER A 54 -1.18 -2.17 -23.32
C SER A 54 -0.69 -1.02 -22.46
N LYS A 55 0.33 -0.30 -22.93
CA LYS A 55 0.78 0.97 -22.35
C LYS A 55 0.11 2.19 -22.98
N LYS A 56 -0.87 1.97 -23.87
CA LYS A 56 -1.63 3.07 -24.46
C LYS A 56 -2.40 3.81 -23.36
N GLU A 57 -2.34 5.13 -23.43
CA GLU A 57 -3.14 6.00 -22.58
C GLU A 57 -4.64 5.76 -22.87
N ILE A 58 -5.44 5.78 -21.81
CA ILE A 58 -6.88 5.57 -21.88
C ILE A 58 -7.50 6.89 -21.46
N GLU A 59 -8.07 7.60 -22.42
CA GLU A 59 -8.77 8.85 -22.19
C GLU A 59 -10.24 8.57 -21.85
N VAL A 60 -10.80 9.39 -20.97
CA VAL A 60 -12.20 9.35 -20.57
C VAL A 60 -12.69 10.80 -20.54
N ASP A 61 -13.90 11.05 -21.05
CA ASP A 61 -14.45 12.41 -21.20
C ASP A 61 -14.81 13.06 -19.84
N ASN A 62 -14.70 12.31 -18.75
CA ASN A 62 -14.94 12.80 -17.40
C ASN A 62 -13.68 13.43 -16.78
N LYS A 63 -13.67 14.77 -16.66
CA LYS A 63 -12.55 15.54 -16.06
C LYS A 63 -12.19 15.18 -14.62
N LYS A 64 -13.10 14.55 -13.87
CA LYS A 64 -12.85 14.09 -12.49
C LYS A 64 -12.29 12.67 -12.45
N ALA A 65 -12.34 11.94 -13.56
CA ALA A 65 -11.85 10.58 -13.66
C ALA A 65 -10.41 10.55 -14.12
N LYS A 66 -9.57 9.87 -13.34
CA LYS A 66 -8.19 9.58 -13.70
C LYS A 66 -8.03 8.09 -13.89
N VAL A 67 -7.66 7.68 -15.11
CA VAL A 67 -7.39 6.26 -15.40
C VAL A 67 -5.94 5.94 -15.07
N MET A 68 -5.75 4.96 -14.19
CA MET A 68 -4.46 4.36 -13.86
C MET A 68 -4.39 2.98 -14.48
N VAL A 69 -3.35 2.73 -15.27
CA VAL A 69 -3.09 1.41 -15.85
C VAL A 69 -2.36 0.53 -14.84
N ILE A 70 -2.88 -0.67 -14.60
CA ILE A 70 -2.20 -1.73 -13.86
C ILE A 70 -1.75 -2.78 -14.87
N ASP A 71 -0.45 -3.02 -14.95
CA ASP A 71 0.08 -4.09 -15.80
C ASP A 71 -0.35 -5.46 -15.25
N PHE A 72 -0.59 -6.44 -16.13
CA PHE A 72 -0.91 -7.79 -15.71
C PHE A 72 0.16 -8.44 -14.80
N ASN A 73 1.40 -7.97 -14.87
CA ASN A 73 2.49 -8.41 -14.01
C ASN A 73 2.41 -7.80 -12.60
N ASP A 74 1.70 -6.70 -12.42
CA ASP A 74 1.54 -6.02 -11.12
C ASP A 74 0.38 -6.59 -10.28
N LEU A 75 -0.38 -7.53 -10.84
CA LEU A 75 -1.49 -8.19 -10.14
C LEU A 75 -1.01 -9.09 -8.98
N TYR A 76 0.29 -9.38 -8.88
CA TYR A 76 0.86 -10.07 -7.72
C TYR A 76 1.12 -9.11 -6.53
N SER A 77 0.94 -7.80 -6.70
CA SER A 77 1.29 -6.78 -5.71
C SER A 77 0.28 -6.65 -4.59
N LEU A 78 0.76 -6.35 -3.37
CA LEU A 78 -0.11 -6.11 -2.22
C LEU A 78 -1.09 -4.95 -2.46
N PHE A 79 -0.67 -3.95 -3.24
CA PHE A 79 -1.52 -2.83 -3.63
C PHE A 79 -2.74 -3.28 -4.43
N TYR A 80 -2.55 -4.07 -5.49
CA TYR A 80 -3.67 -4.59 -6.29
C TYR A 80 -4.66 -5.38 -5.43
N HIS A 81 -4.13 -6.27 -4.58
CA HIS A 81 -4.95 -7.06 -3.67
C HIS A 81 -5.71 -6.22 -2.63
N SER A 82 -5.22 -5.03 -2.30
CA SER A 82 -5.92 -4.08 -1.42
C SER A 82 -7.05 -3.36 -2.16
N ILE A 83 -6.76 -2.76 -3.32
CA ILE A 83 -7.74 -1.96 -4.06
C ILE A 83 -8.84 -2.77 -4.74
N ALA A 84 -8.58 -4.05 -5.04
CA ALA A 84 -9.56 -4.95 -5.64
C ALA A 84 -10.58 -5.51 -4.62
N LYS A 85 -10.34 -5.38 -3.31
CA LYS A 85 -11.23 -5.92 -2.27
C LYS A 85 -12.55 -5.19 -2.16
N SER A 86 -12.52 -3.87 -2.20
CA SER A 86 -13.69 -3.01 -1.99
C SER A 86 -13.84 -2.07 -3.17
N CYS A 87 -14.50 -2.54 -4.23
CA CYS A 87 -14.57 -1.85 -5.52
C CYS A 87 -15.84 -2.16 -6.31
N VAL A 88 -16.14 -1.31 -7.29
CA VAL A 88 -17.13 -1.57 -8.34
C VAL A 88 -16.36 -1.88 -9.62
N ALA A 89 -16.60 -3.04 -10.21
CA ALA A 89 -15.84 -3.57 -11.33
C ALA A 89 -16.72 -3.90 -12.54
N LYS A 90 -16.24 -3.57 -13.73
CA LYS A 90 -16.92 -3.87 -15.00
C LYS A 90 -17.15 -5.38 -15.18
N ASN A 91 -16.14 -6.17 -14.83
CA ASN A 91 -16.11 -7.62 -14.99
C ASN A 91 -15.38 -8.29 -13.81
N ILE A 92 -15.41 -9.62 -13.75
CA ILE A 92 -14.68 -10.40 -12.74
C ILE A 92 -13.20 -10.06 -12.86
N LEU A 93 -12.63 -9.54 -11.77
CA LEU A 93 -11.24 -9.13 -11.75
C LEU A 93 -10.30 -10.35 -11.80
N PRO A 94 -9.18 -10.27 -12.54
CA PRO A 94 -8.22 -11.36 -12.62
C PRO A 94 -7.60 -11.62 -11.25
N LEU A 95 -7.55 -12.89 -10.85
CA LEU A 95 -6.93 -13.31 -9.61
C LEU A 95 -5.51 -13.81 -9.89
N LYS A 96 -4.54 -13.29 -9.14
CA LYS A 96 -3.18 -13.82 -9.08
C LYS A 96 -2.82 -14.06 -7.61
N PRO A 97 -1.91 -15.01 -7.30
CA PRO A 97 -1.44 -15.17 -5.93
C PRO A 97 -0.68 -13.93 -5.50
N LEU A 98 -0.75 -13.56 -4.23
CA LEU A 98 0.08 -12.48 -3.71
C LEU A 98 1.55 -12.92 -3.72
N LYS A 99 2.45 -12.09 -4.26
CA LYS A 99 3.91 -12.28 -4.16
C LYS A 99 4.52 -11.05 -3.54
N VAL A 100 4.74 -11.11 -2.23
CA VAL A 100 5.40 -10.04 -1.49
C VAL A 100 6.39 -10.65 -0.51
N THR A 101 7.57 -10.06 -0.44
CA THR A 101 8.70 -10.53 0.37
C THR A 101 9.07 -9.50 1.43
N ILE A 102 9.84 -9.92 2.43
CA ILE A 102 10.43 -9.00 3.42
C ILE A 102 11.34 -7.96 2.76
N SER A 103 11.96 -8.30 1.62
CA SER A 103 12.76 -7.33 0.86
C SER A 103 11.89 -6.21 0.29
N ASP A 104 10.74 -6.56 -0.29
CA ASP A 104 9.77 -5.57 -0.80
C ASP A 104 9.25 -4.69 0.33
N TYR A 105 8.96 -5.30 1.49
CA TYR A 105 8.55 -4.54 2.67
C TYR A 105 9.65 -3.59 3.15
N TRP A 106 10.89 -4.05 3.24
CA TRP A 106 12.00 -3.21 3.66
C TRP A 106 12.25 -2.06 2.69
N GLN A 107 12.06 -2.27 1.38
CA GLN A 107 12.12 -1.20 0.40
C GLN A 107 11.06 -0.13 0.68
N VAL A 108 9.82 -0.53 0.98
CA VAL A 108 8.75 0.40 1.37
C VAL A 108 9.13 1.19 2.64
N VAL A 109 9.72 0.54 3.64
CA VAL A 109 10.23 1.22 4.85
C VAL A 109 11.31 2.24 4.49
N ASN A 110 12.25 1.85 3.63
CA ASN A 110 13.36 2.70 3.16
C ASN A 110 12.90 3.92 2.37
N GLU A 111 11.82 3.80 1.61
CA GLU A 111 11.25 4.92 0.84
C GLU A 111 10.43 5.83 1.75
N ALA A 112 9.60 5.26 2.62
CA ALA A 112 8.66 6.02 3.44
C ALA A 112 9.33 6.77 4.61
N VAL A 113 10.36 6.21 5.25
CA VAL A 113 11.02 6.85 6.41
C VAL A 113 11.65 8.20 6.04
N PRO A 114 12.47 8.32 4.98
CA PRO A 114 12.96 9.63 4.52
C PRO A 114 11.84 10.61 4.17
N THR A 115 10.76 10.14 3.53
CA THR A 115 9.59 10.98 3.22
C THR A 115 8.94 11.54 4.49
N LEU A 116 8.78 10.71 5.53
CA LEU A 116 8.21 11.10 6.82
C LEU A 116 9.09 12.13 7.56
N PHE A 117 10.41 11.94 7.56
CA PHE A 117 11.34 12.87 8.21
C PHE A 117 11.49 14.20 7.44
N ASN A 118 11.34 14.19 6.11
CA ASN A 118 11.48 15.39 5.28
C ASN A 118 10.25 16.30 5.25
N GLN A 119 9.20 15.98 6.01
CA GLN A 119 7.97 16.77 6.19
C GLN A 119 7.35 17.35 4.91
N LYS A 120 7.58 16.74 3.74
CA LYS A 120 6.99 17.24 2.49
C LYS A 120 5.53 16.79 2.48
N ASN A 121 4.61 17.71 2.16
CA ASN A 121 3.16 17.52 2.01
C ASN A 121 2.71 16.43 0.99
N LYS A 122 3.55 15.43 0.70
CA LYS A 122 3.34 14.30 -0.22
C LYS A 122 2.99 13.00 0.52
N TYR A 123 2.53 13.10 1.77
CA TYR A 123 2.35 12.00 2.72
C TYR A 123 1.49 10.82 2.24
N HIS A 124 0.69 10.93 1.19
CA HIS A 124 -0.35 9.93 0.96
C HIS A 124 0.14 8.62 0.33
N LYS A 125 1.07 8.63 -0.63
CA LYS A 125 1.44 7.39 -1.33
C LYS A 125 2.32 6.49 -0.44
N ASP A 126 3.50 6.98 -0.06
CA ASP A 126 4.49 6.15 0.65
C ASP A 126 3.99 5.68 2.01
N VAL A 127 3.22 6.52 2.73
CA VAL A 127 2.59 6.13 4.00
C VAL A 127 1.51 5.06 3.79
N ARG A 128 0.70 5.17 2.73
CA ARG A 128 -0.28 4.12 2.40
C ARG A 128 0.41 2.77 2.19
N PHE A 129 1.48 2.75 1.42
CA PHE A 129 2.27 1.53 1.23
C PHE A 129 2.88 1.04 2.54
N LEU A 130 3.49 1.94 3.34
CA LEU A 130 4.09 1.60 4.62
C LEU A 130 3.09 0.93 5.57
N ILE A 131 1.93 1.54 5.77
CA ILE A 131 0.89 1.00 6.66
C ILE A 131 0.32 -0.30 6.09
N LEU A 132 0.02 -0.35 4.78
CA LEU A 132 -0.52 -1.56 4.14
C LEU A 132 0.42 -2.76 4.30
N TYR A 133 1.72 -2.58 4.04
CA TYR A 133 2.69 -3.66 4.20
C TYR A 133 2.88 -4.01 5.67
N THR A 134 2.94 -3.02 6.55
CA THR A 134 3.09 -3.25 8.00
C THR A 134 1.96 -4.10 8.56
N GLU A 135 0.71 -3.78 8.21
CA GLU A 135 -0.45 -4.57 8.66
C GLU A 135 -0.43 -5.97 8.05
N TYR A 136 -0.16 -6.10 6.75
CA TYR A 136 -0.08 -7.42 6.10
C TYR A 136 0.95 -8.34 6.76
N PHE A 137 2.18 -7.85 7.00
CA PHE A 137 3.20 -8.69 7.62
C PHE A 137 2.97 -8.90 9.13
N ARG A 138 2.21 -8.01 9.80
CA ARG A 138 1.85 -8.15 11.21
C ARG A 138 0.71 -9.14 11.44
N THR A 139 -0.34 -9.08 10.65
CA THR A 139 -1.60 -9.81 10.91
C THR A 139 -1.90 -10.88 9.86
N GLY A 140 -1.25 -10.84 8.71
CA GLY A 140 -1.59 -11.64 7.54
C GLY A 140 -2.77 -11.07 6.73
N GLU A 141 -3.41 -10.00 7.21
CA GLU A 141 -4.57 -9.40 6.54
C GLU A 141 -4.18 -8.30 5.57
N ILE A 142 -4.77 -8.34 4.38
CA ILE A 142 -4.63 -7.26 3.39
C ILE A 142 -5.74 -6.25 3.62
N LEU A 143 -5.43 -5.07 4.15
CA LEU A 143 -6.45 -4.04 4.35
C LEU A 143 -7.02 -3.57 3.00
N ASP A 144 -8.34 -3.39 2.92
CA ASP A 144 -8.96 -2.68 1.80
C ASP A 144 -8.71 -1.16 1.88
N THR A 145 -9.16 -0.40 0.88
CA THR A 145 -8.93 1.06 0.84
C THR A 145 -9.56 1.81 2.01
N PHE A 146 -10.70 1.35 2.52
CA PHE A 146 -11.41 2.01 3.61
C PHE A 146 -10.74 1.74 4.96
N GLN A 147 -10.41 0.48 5.23
CA GLN A 147 -9.67 0.06 6.42
C GLN A 147 -8.30 0.74 6.46
N LEU A 148 -7.61 0.81 5.33
CA LEU A 148 -6.32 1.49 5.21
C LEU A 148 -6.45 2.99 5.50
N ASP A 149 -7.45 3.66 4.92
CA ASP A 149 -7.71 5.07 5.19
C ASP A 149 -8.04 5.33 6.67
N LYS A 150 -8.90 4.50 7.28
CA LYS A 150 -9.23 4.58 8.71
C LYS A 150 -7.98 4.39 9.57
N LYS A 151 -7.13 3.41 9.25
CA LYS A 151 -5.87 3.16 9.97
C LYS A 151 -4.93 4.35 9.86
N ILE A 152 -4.75 4.92 8.66
CA ILE A 152 -3.87 6.08 8.46
C ILE A 152 -4.39 7.30 9.23
N ASN A 153 -5.70 7.55 9.17
CA ASN A 153 -6.33 8.68 9.88
C ASN A 153 -6.34 8.50 11.40
N SER A 154 -6.01 7.31 11.93
CA SER A 154 -5.85 7.10 13.37
C SER A 154 -4.53 7.67 13.92
N PHE A 155 -3.55 7.93 13.05
CA PHE A 155 -2.31 8.61 13.44
C PHE A 155 -2.52 10.12 13.40
N ARG A 156 -2.23 10.82 14.50
CA ARG A 156 -2.40 12.28 14.61
C ARG A 156 -1.25 13.01 13.94
N THR A 157 -0.05 12.44 14.04
CA THR A 157 1.19 13.04 13.51
C THR A 157 2.05 12.01 12.78
N TYR A 158 2.98 12.51 11.94
CA TYR A 158 4.01 11.65 11.35
C TYR A 158 4.90 10.97 12.41
N LYS A 159 5.06 11.59 13.59
CA LYS A 159 5.80 11.00 14.71
C LYS A 159 5.09 9.76 15.24
N ASP A 160 3.76 9.75 15.24
CA ASP A 160 2.98 8.58 15.65
C ASP A 160 3.20 7.42 14.68
N ILE A 161 3.29 7.71 13.37
CA ILE A 161 3.62 6.71 12.35
C ILE A 161 5.04 6.19 12.56
N LEU A 162 6.02 7.07 12.80
CA LEU A 162 7.39 6.67 13.10
C LEU A 162 7.48 5.83 14.37
N GLY A 163 6.72 6.16 15.41
CA GLY A 163 6.61 5.37 16.64
C GLY A 163 6.04 3.98 16.34
N TYR A 164 4.93 3.94 15.59
CA TYR A 164 4.26 2.70 15.19
C TYR A 164 5.20 1.75 14.44
N ILE A 165 5.92 2.24 13.43
CA ILE A 165 6.84 1.38 12.67
C ILE A 165 8.05 0.96 13.50
N LYS A 166 8.57 1.83 14.38
CA LYS A 166 9.72 1.51 15.24
C LYS A 166 9.40 0.36 16.19
N GLU A 167 8.16 0.29 16.66
CA GLU A 167 7.66 -0.78 17.52
C GLU A 167 7.40 -2.07 16.74
N ILE A 168 6.67 -1.98 15.62
CA ILE A 168 6.14 -3.16 14.93
C ILE A 168 7.16 -3.80 13.99
N VAL A 169 7.87 -3.02 13.16
CA VAL A 169 8.74 -3.53 12.09
C VAL A 169 9.77 -4.54 12.61
N PRO A 170 10.49 -4.29 13.73
CA PRO A 170 11.46 -5.26 14.21
C PRO A 170 10.85 -6.62 14.52
N SER A 171 9.76 -6.65 15.30
CA SER A 171 9.10 -7.90 15.71
C SER A 171 8.54 -8.69 14.53
N VAL A 172 7.97 -8.00 13.55
CA VAL A 172 7.42 -8.60 12.34
C VAL A 172 8.48 -9.29 11.51
N ILE A 173 9.67 -8.68 11.42
CA ILE A 173 10.78 -9.21 10.63
C ILE A 173 11.52 -10.33 11.37
N THR A 174 11.73 -10.21 12.68
CA THR A 174 12.44 -11.22 13.48
C THR A 174 11.66 -12.53 13.59
N ASN A 175 10.32 -12.47 13.59
CA ASN A 175 9.45 -13.64 13.69
C ASN A 175 9.34 -14.48 12.39
N GLN A 176 10.10 -14.15 11.35
CA GLN A 176 10.06 -14.85 10.08
C GLN A 176 10.90 -16.14 10.09
N ARG A 177 10.43 -17.16 9.35
CA ARG A 177 11.01 -18.52 9.37
C ARG A 177 12.46 -18.62 8.85
N LYS A 178 12.94 -17.68 8.02
CA LYS A 178 14.27 -17.74 7.39
C LYS A 178 15.29 -16.79 8.04
N LYS A 179 15.57 -17.01 9.32
CA LYS A 179 16.44 -16.15 10.16
C LYS A 179 17.83 -15.87 9.55
N SER A 180 18.48 -16.85 8.93
CA SER A 180 19.84 -16.70 8.39
C SER A 180 19.94 -15.70 7.23
N TYR A 181 19.00 -15.76 6.28
CA TYR A 181 18.91 -14.82 5.17
C TYR A 181 18.62 -13.39 5.68
N ILE A 182 17.66 -13.28 6.60
CA ILE A 182 17.26 -12.00 7.19
C ILE A 182 18.44 -11.37 7.94
N LYS A 183 19.17 -12.17 8.73
CA LYS A 183 20.37 -11.73 9.42
C LYS A 183 21.38 -11.12 8.44
N ARG A 184 21.76 -11.83 7.39
CA ARG A 184 22.70 -11.34 6.38
C ARG A 184 22.20 -10.06 5.69
N PHE A 185 20.93 -10.04 5.27
CA PHE A 185 20.32 -8.89 4.62
C PHE A 185 20.39 -7.64 5.53
N PHE A 186 19.93 -7.74 6.77
CA PHE A 186 19.89 -6.60 7.69
C PHE A 186 21.26 -6.18 8.21
N TYR A 187 22.25 -7.06 8.28
CA TYR A 187 23.64 -6.65 8.51
C TYR A 187 24.18 -5.75 7.39
N THR A 188 23.90 -6.10 6.12
CA THR A 188 24.30 -5.27 4.98
C THR A 188 23.60 -3.91 5.02
N GLN A 189 22.31 -3.86 5.32
CA GLN A 189 21.54 -2.61 5.44
C GLN A 189 22.07 -1.74 6.59
N ALA A 190 22.30 -2.31 7.78
CA ALA A 190 22.86 -1.60 8.92
C ALA A 190 24.25 -0.99 8.61
N GLY A 191 25.09 -1.74 7.89
CA GLY A 191 26.39 -1.25 7.41
C GLY A 191 26.26 -0.04 6.48
N TYR A 192 25.28 -0.04 5.58
CA TYR A 192 25.00 1.09 4.70
C TYR A 192 24.59 2.35 5.48
N TYR A 193 23.67 2.23 6.44
CA TYR A 193 23.21 3.39 7.22
C TYR A 193 24.27 3.92 8.18
N LYS A 194 25.17 3.06 8.68
CA LYS A 194 26.22 3.42 9.64
C LYS A 194 27.07 4.61 9.19
N ASN A 195 27.30 4.74 7.89
CA ASN A 195 28.17 5.77 7.32
C ASN A 195 27.49 7.14 7.17
N ILE A 196 26.16 7.21 7.30
CA ILE A 196 25.36 8.42 7.06
C ILE A 196 24.40 8.74 8.21
N ARG A 197 24.76 8.31 9.43
CA ARG A 197 23.95 8.46 10.66
C ARG A 197 23.68 9.90 11.08
N HIS A 198 24.34 10.89 10.48
CA HIS A 198 24.08 12.30 10.77
C HIS A 198 22.71 12.77 10.23
N TYR A 199 22.09 12.03 9.31
CA TYR A 199 20.71 12.28 8.89
C TYR A 199 19.71 11.53 9.78
N SER A 200 18.70 12.23 10.32
CA SER A 200 17.70 11.65 11.24
C SER A 200 16.99 10.41 10.68
N ALA A 201 16.64 10.41 9.39
CA ALA A 201 16.03 9.26 8.72
C ALA A 201 16.96 8.03 8.71
N GLN A 202 18.26 8.25 8.48
CA GLN A 202 19.25 7.18 8.42
C GLN A 202 19.61 6.66 9.81
N GLN A 203 19.67 7.55 10.81
CA GLN A 203 19.77 7.14 12.21
C GLN A 203 18.58 6.26 12.62
N PHE A 204 17.37 6.64 12.23
CA PHE A 204 16.16 5.87 12.50
C PHE A 204 16.18 4.48 11.83
N LEU A 205 16.52 4.43 10.53
CA LEU A 205 16.66 3.15 9.80
C LEU A 205 17.74 2.27 10.43
N TYR A 206 18.89 2.86 10.79
CA TYR A 206 19.96 2.17 11.51
C TYR A 206 19.44 1.54 12.82
N ASP A 207 18.72 2.30 13.64
CA ASP A 207 18.18 1.80 14.92
C ASP A 207 17.20 0.65 14.73
N ILE A 208 16.32 0.71 13.72
CA ILE A 208 15.42 -0.40 13.38
C ILE A 208 16.21 -1.62 12.93
N THR A 209 17.16 -1.46 12.01
CA THR A 209 17.98 -2.60 11.55
C THR A 209 18.78 -3.23 12.68
N HIS A 210 19.27 -2.43 13.61
CA HIS A 210 20.03 -2.91 14.76
C HIS A 210 19.14 -3.65 15.77
N SER A 211 17.89 -3.20 15.95
CA SER A 211 16.89 -3.92 16.74
C SER A 211 16.57 -5.29 16.12
N ILE A 212 16.41 -5.35 14.80
CA ILE A 212 16.19 -6.60 14.06
C ILE A 212 17.38 -7.55 14.22
N THR A 213 18.61 -7.07 14.00
CA THR A 213 19.80 -7.94 14.05
C THR A 213 20.07 -8.47 15.46
N ARG A 214 19.82 -7.67 16.51
CA ARG A 214 19.88 -8.12 17.91
C ARG A 214 18.82 -9.19 18.19
N GLY A 215 17.57 -8.95 17.81
CA GLY A 215 16.49 -9.93 17.99
C GLY A 215 16.72 -11.26 17.26
N LEU A 216 17.54 -11.29 16.22
CA LEU A 216 17.97 -12.50 15.51
C LEU A 216 19.24 -13.16 16.10
N ALA A 217 19.95 -12.48 16.98
CA ALA A 217 21.11 -13.04 17.68
C ALA A 217 20.69 -13.79 18.96
N ASP A 218 19.61 -13.35 19.60
CA ASP A 218 19.14 -13.85 20.90
C ASP A 218 18.18 -15.05 20.83
N GLY A 219 17.86 -15.58 19.63
CA GLY A 219 17.03 -16.79 19.49
C GLY A 219 17.11 -17.46 18.14
#